data_AF-A0A952S3L3-F1
#
_entry.id   AF-A0A952S3L3-F1
#
_cell.length_a   1.000
_cell.length_b   1.000
_cell.length_c   1.000
_cell.angle_alpha   90.00
_cell.angle_beta   90.00
_cell.angle_gamma   90.00
#
_symmetry.space_group_name_H-M   'P 1'
#
loop_
_entity.id
_entity.type
_entity.pdbx_description
1 polymer ?
#
loop_
_entity_poly.entity_id
_entity_poly.type
_entity_poly.pdbx_seq_one_letter_code
_entity_poly.pdbx_strand_id
1 'polypeptide(L)'
;MKIWLTKNNGVPVREQIVTQVRIAVASGELRPGQKLPSTRELARRFGVHPNTVSSAYSELAASGDVVNKHGSGIYVRNGGETEKTLETLINSMLAEAADLGFTRQDVIGHLTGTHHEFRGFAVIEPNPALRQILMDEVAEATQAEVIGVDIEDLAANPFHGYRFTAMFDEEPKLAGKLGERECVFLKPNSVANAMAGRDRPDVSEVIAAVSGWDDFLTLARLFLIAAKVDADAIVTCSTGEPDWPRRIKPASRIICDISTAQLIGDDERVNVFHVIAESSLNDLRQIAGL
;
A
#
# COMPACT_ATOMS: atom_id res chain seq x y z
N MET A 1 -21.53 0.89 35.96
CA MET A 1 -21.95 -0.47 35.56
C MET A 1 -23.26 -0.85 36.25
N LYS A 2 -24.32 -1.01 35.46
CA LYS A 2 -25.62 -1.55 35.91
C LYS A 2 -25.75 -3.00 35.43
N ILE A 3 -25.63 -3.97 36.34
CA ILE A 3 -25.88 -5.39 36.05
C ILE A 3 -27.22 -5.79 36.69
N TRP A 4 -27.97 -6.68 36.03
CA TRP A 4 -29.26 -7.21 36.47
C TRP A 4 -29.19 -8.74 36.53
N LEU A 5 -29.34 -9.35 37.71
CA LEU A 5 -29.28 -10.82 37.86
C LEU A 5 -30.63 -11.38 38.30
N THR A 6 -31.05 -12.49 37.68
CA THR A 6 -32.30 -13.18 38.00
C THR A 6 -32.01 -14.64 38.37
N LYS A 7 -32.47 -15.12 39.54
CA LYS A 7 -32.04 -16.42 40.10
C LYS A 7 -32.83 -17.66 39.63
N ASN A 8 -33.85 -17.53 38.78
CA ASN A 8 -34.78 -18.64 38.45
C ASN A 8 -35.23 -18.72 36.97
N ASN A 9 -34.46 -18.17 36.02
CA ASN A 9 -34.91 -18.03 34.62
C ASN A 9 -34.24 -19.00 33.62
N GLY A 10 -33.76 -20.16 34.08
CA GLY A 10 -33.10 -21.18 33.24
C GLY A 10 -31.66 -20.87 32.81
N VAL A 11 -31.23 -19.61 32.85
CA VAL A 11 -29.84 -19.21 32.55
C VAL A 11 -29.01 -19.14 33.84
N PRO A 12 -27.88 -19.87 33.96
CA PRO A 12 -26.98 -19.79 35.10
C PRO A 12 -26.51 -18.36 35.41
N VAL A 13 -26.48 -17.99 36.68
CA VAL A 13 -26.02 -16.66 37.15
C VAL A 13 -24.64 -16.29 36.61
N ARG A 14 -23.74 -17.28 36.48
CA ARG A 14 -22.42 -17.12 35.89
C ARG A 14 -22.48 -16.57 34.47
N GLU A 15 -23.32 -17.17 33.63
CA GLU A 15 -23.52 -16.80 32.23
C GLU A 15 -24.19 -15.42 32.10
N GLN A 16 -25.12 -15.09 33.01
CA GLN A 16 -25.73 -13.75 33.06
C GLN A 16 -24.68 -12.66 33.36
N ILE A 17 -23.73 -12.93 34.25
CA ILE A 17 -22.64 -11.99 34.58
C ILE A 17 -21.69 -11.82 33.39
N VAL A 18 -21.23 -12.94 32.79
CA VAL A 18 -20.34 -12.91 31.63
C VAL A 18 -20.96 -12.11 30.48
N THR A 19 -22.21 -12.43 30.12
CA THR A 19 -22.91 -11.80 29.00
C THR A 19 -23.08 -10.29 29.20
N GLN A 20 -23.51 -9.86 30.38
CA GLN A 20 -23.74 -8.43 30.64
C GLN A 20 -22.45 -7.63 30.71
N VAL A 21 -21.36 -8.20 31.23
CA VAL A 21 -20.06 -7.53 31.19
C VAL A 21 -19.57 -7.39 29.76
N ARG A 22 -19.68 -8.44 28.93
CA ARG A 22 -19.30 -8.38 27.51
C ARG A 22 -20.08 -7.32 26.75
N ILE A 23 -21.41 -7.28 26.91
CA ILE A 23 -22.26 -6.27 26.28
C ILE A 23 -21.85 -4.86 26.73
N ALA A 24 -21.62 -4.65 28.03
CA ALA A 24 -21.24 -3.35 28.56
C ALA A 24 -19.86 -2.89 28.07
N VAL A 25 -18.91 -3.81 27.85
CA VAL A 25 -17.61 -3.49 27.22
C VAL A 25 -17.80 -3.17 25.74
N ALA A 26 -18.52 -4.01 24.99
CA ALA A 26 -18.77 -3.83 23.56
C ALA A 26 -19.55 -2.55 23.24
N SER A 27 -20.49 -2.16 24.10
CA SER A 27 -21.28 -0.93 23.94
C SER A 27 -20.57 0.33 24.43
N GLY A 28 -19.37 0.21 25.00
CA GLY A 28 -18.62 1.34 25.58
C GLY A 28 -19.19 1.88 26.90
N GLU A 29 -20.16 1.21 27.55
CA GLU A 29 -20.61 1.56 28.92
C GLU A 29 -19.47 1.36 29.92
N LEU A 30 -18.70 0.29 29.71
CA LEU A 30 -17.46 0.00 30.40
C LEU A 30 -16.28 0.40 29.52
N ARG A 31 -15.60 1.49 29.88
CA ARG A 31 -14.46 2.00 29.12
C ARG A 31 -13.21 1.13 29.35
N PRO A 32 -12.31 1.04 28.35
CA PRO A 32 -10.96 0.49 28.54
C PRO A 32 -10.28 1.05 29.79
N GLY A 33 -9.70 0.17 30.61
CA GLY A 33 -9.02 0.56 31.85
C GLY A 33 -9.94 0.86 33.03
N GLN A 34 -11.26 0.79 32.85
CA GLN A 34 -12.23 0.97 33.93
C GLN A 34 -12.20 -0.24 34.87
N LYS A 35 -12.21 0.04 36.18
CA LYS A 35 -12.25 -1.01 37.21
C LYS A 35 -13.66 -1.61 37.34
N LEU A 36 -13.75 -2.94 37.33
CA LEU A 36 -14.99 -3.65 37.66
C LEU A 36 -15.18 -3.73 39.18
N PRO A 37 -16.43 -3.86 39.68
CA PRO A 37 -16.70 -4.16 41.08
C PRO A 37 -15.94 -5.41 41.53
N SER A 38 -15.47 -5.40 42.77
CA SER A 38 -14.78 -6.59 43.30
C SER A 38 -15.72 -7.80 43.37
N THR A 39 -15.15 -9.01 43.35
CA THR A 39 -15.92 -10.26 43.50
C THR A 39 -16.85 -10.23 44.72
N ARG A 40 -16.35 -9.72 45.85
CA ARG A 40 -17.11 -9.60 47.10
C ARG A 40 -18.22 -8.55 47.02
N GLU A 41 -17.95 -7.43 46.36
CA GLU A 41 -18.91 -6.35 46.17
C GLU A 41 -20.08 -6.80 45.28
N LEU A 42 -19.78 -7.43 44.14
CA LEU A 42 -20.80 -7.95 43.22
C LEU A 42 -21.59 -9.10 43.85
N ALA A 43 -20.90 -10.02 44.55
CA ALA A 43 -21.54 -11.11 45.27
C ALA A 43 -22.54 -10.61 46.32
N ARG A 44 -22.14 -9.64 47.14
CA ARG A 44 -23.01 -9.01 48.15
C ARG A 44 -24.18 -8.28 47.51
N ARG A 45 -23.94 -7.53 46.44
CA ARG A 45 -24.98 -6.72 45.77
C ARG A 45 -26.14 -7.56 45.23
N PHE A 46 -25.87 -8.77 44.77
CA PHE A 46 -26.89 -9.65 44.18
C PHE A 46 -27.19 -10.92 45.00
N GLY A 47 -26.56 -11.06 46.18
CA GLY A 47 -26.69 -12.23 47.06
C GLY A 47 -26.29 -13.54 46.38
N VAL A 48 -25.25 -13.54 45.55
CA VAL A 48 -24.75 -14.71 44.82
C VAL A 48 -23.48 -15.24 45.47
N HIS A 49 -23.17 -16.53 45.28
CA HIS A 49 -21.97 -17.11 45.86
C HIS A 49 -20.69 -16.46 45.29
N PRO A 50 -19.70 -16.04 46.10
CA PRO A 50 -18.49 -15.40 45.61
C PRO A 50 -17.74 -16.20 44.54
N ASN A 51 -17.72 -17.54 44.66
CA ASN A 51 -17.10 -18.41 43.66
C ASN A 51 -17.78 -18.31 42.28
N THR A 52 -19.08 -18.06 42.22
CA THR A 52 -19.81 -17.88 40.95
C THR A 52 -19.36 -16.61 40.24
N VAL A 53 -19.20 -15.51 40.99
CA VAL A 53 -18.66 -14.25 40.46
C VAL A 53 -17.20 -14.41 40.06
N SER A 54 -16.41 -15.09 40.91
CA SER A 54 -14.99 -15.35 40.62
C SER A 54 -14.83 -16.15 39.33
N SER A 55 -15.64 -17.20 39.14
CA SER A 55 -15.61 -18.02 37.94
C SER A 55 -16.07 -17.24 36.70
N ALA A 56 -17.07 -16.36 36.82
CA ALA A 56 -17.47 -15.47 35.72
C ALA A 56 -16.33 -14.51 35.32
N TYR A 57 -15.66 -13.91 36.31
CA TYR A 57 -14.51 -13.03 36.06
C TYR A 57 -13.29 -13.78 35.50
N SER A 58 -13.05 -15.03 35.94
CA SER A 58 -12.01 -15.88 35.36
C SER A 58 -12.28 -16.19 33.90
N GLU A 59 -13.55 -16.45 33.53
CA GLU A 59 -13.91 -16.64 32.12
C GLU A 59 -13.71 -15.37 31.31
N LEU A 60 -14.17 -14.22 31.79
CA LEU A 60 -13.97 -12.94 31.14
C LEU A 60 -12.48 -12.59 30.98
N ALA A 61 -11.63 -13.02 31.93
CA ALA A 61 -10.20 -12.85 31.82
C ALA A 61 -9.59 -13.79 30.77
N ALA A 62 -10.06 -15.03 30.72
CA ALA A 62 -9.63 -16.03 29.75
C ALA A 62 -10.04 -15.66 28.31
N SER A 63 -11.22 -15.06 28.11
CA SER A 63 -11.66 -14.54 26.81
C SER A 63 -11.07 -13.17 26.46
N GLY A 64 -10.28 -12.58 27.36
CA GLY A 64 -9.60 -11.31 27.10
C GLY A 64 -10.45 -10.05 27.30
N ASP A 65 -11.70 -10.17 27.75
CA ASP A 65 -12.58 -9.02 28.01
C ASP A 65 -12.07 -8.15 29.17
N VAL A 66 -11.42 -8.77 30.17
CA VAL A 66 -10.87 -8.11 31.36
C VAL A 66 -9.46 -8.60 31.69
N VAL A 67 -8.77 -7.87 32.56
CA VAL A 67 -7.46 -8.22 33.11
C VAL A 67 -7.49 -8.16 34.64
N ASN A 68 -6.97 -9.20 35.28
CA ASN A 68 -6.77 -9.22 36.73
C ASN A 68 -5.41 -8.61 37.07
N LYS A 69 -5.40 -7.47 37.76
CA LYS A 69 -4.20 -6.86 38.31
C LYS A 69 -4.06 -7.32 39.77
N HIS A 70 -3.08 -8.18 40.04
CA HIS A 70 -2.86 -8.77 41.36
C HIS A 70 -2.83 -7.69 42.45
N GLY A 71 -3.62 -7.87 43.52
CA GLY A 71 -3.76 -6.90 44.62
C GLY A 71 -4.55 -5.61 44.30
N SER A 72 -4.82 -5.32 43.02
CA SER A 72 -5.44 -4.08 42.58
C SER A 72 -6.91 -4.26 42.15
N GLY A 73 -7.26 -5.42 41.61
CA GLY A 73 -8.62 -5.76 41.21
C GLY A 73 -8.71 -6.09 39.73
N ILE A 74 -9.94 -6.10 39.19
CA ILE A 74 -10.21 -6.50 37.81
C ILE A 74 -10.56 -5.25 37.00
N TYR A 75 -9.95 -5.11 35.84
CA TYR A 75 -10.08 -3.95 34.98
C TYR A 75 -10.53 -4.39 33.59
N VAL A 76 -11.39 -3.61 32.95
CA VAL A 76 -11.66 -3.74 31.50
C VAL A 76 -10.33 -3.61 30.80
N ARG A 77 -10.04 -4.55 29.89
CA ARG A 77 -8.78 -4.51 29.14
C ARG A 77 -8.63 -3.15 28.46
N ASN A 78 -7.45 -2.55 28.56
CA ASN A 78 -7.13 -1.37 27.74
C ASN A 78 -7.10 -1.82 26.29
N GLY A 79 -8.19 -1.60 25.54
CA GLY A 79 -8.22 -1.74 24.10
C GLY A 79 -7.38 -0.64 23.45
N GLY A 80 -6.06 -0.78 23.51
CA GLY A 80 -5.24 -0.57 22.32
C GLY A 80 -5.07 -1.96 21.71
N GLU A 81 -5.43 -2.11 20.44
CA GLU A 81 -5.19 -3.32 19.64
C GLU A 81 -5.88 -4.61 20.13
N THR A 82 -7.09 -4.84 19.61
CA THR A 82 -7.39 -6.19 19.09
C THR A 82 -7.00 -6.21 17.62
N GLU A 83 -5.75 -5.86 17.34
CA GLU A 83 -5.05 -6.57 16.28
C GLU A 83 -5.06 -8.01 16.77
N LYS A 84 -5.72 -8.92 16.04
CA LYS A 84 -5.36 -10.32 16.22
C LYS A 84 -3.85 -10.34 16.02
N THR A 85 -3.06 -10.66 17.05
CA THR A 85 -1.61 -10.73 16.85
C THR A 85 -1.38 -11.66 15.68
N LEU A 86 -0.49 -11.27 14.77
CA LEU A 86 -0.14 -12.07 13.60
C LEU A 86 0.11 -13.53 14.00
N GLU A 87 0.72 -13.74 15.17
CA GLU A 87 0.93 -15.04 15.79
C GLU A 87 -0.38 -15.81 16.09
N THR A 88 -1.41 -15.18 16.64
CA THR A 88 -2.70 -15.83 16.91
C THR A 88 -3.45 -16.18 15.63
N LEU A 89 -3.40 -15.30 14.62
CA LEU A 89 -3.96 -15.56 13.30
C LEU A 89 -3.26 -16.73 12.61
N ILE A 90 -1.93 -16.71 12.61
CA ILE A 90 -1.11 -17.76 12.02
C ILE A 90 -1.39 -19.09 12.72
N ASN A 91 -1.43 -19.12 14.06
CA ASN A 91 -1.69 -20.34 14.80
C ASN A 91 -3.09 -20.91 14.52
N SER A 92 -4.10 -20.05 14.40
CA SER A 92 -5.47 -20.49 14.09
C SER A 92 -5.57 -21.06 12.66
N MET A 93 -4.97 -20.37 11.70
CA MET A 93 -4.92 -20.81 10.30
C MET A 93 -4.12 -22.12 10.14
N LEU A 94 -2.99 -22.27 10.83
CA LEU A 94 -2.20 -23.50 10.80
C LEU A 94 -2.94 -24.68 11.42
N ALA A 95 -3.73 -24.46 12.48
CA ALA A 95 -4.56 -25.50 13.07
C ALA A 95 -5.67 -25.96 12.11
N GLU A 96 -6.37 -25.02 11.48
CA GLU A 96 -7.44 -25.31 10.52
C GLU A 96 -6.90 -26.01 9.26
N ALA A 97 -5.74 -25.59 8.75
CA ALA A 97 -5.08 -26.26 7.63
C ALA A 97 -4.65 -27.70 7.98
N ALA A 98 -4.18 -27.94 9.21
CA ALA A 98 -3.80 -29.28 9.66
C ALA A 98 -5.02 -30.21 9.76
N ASP A 99 -6.17 -29.72 10.23
CA ASP A 99 -7.43 -30.49 10.29
C ASP A 99 -7.91 -30.93 8.90
N LEU A 100 -7.58 -30.15 7.86
CA LEU A 100 -7.88 -30.46 6.46
C LEU A 100 -6.80 -31.32 5.78
N GLY A 101 -5.74 -31.71 6.50
CA GLY A 101 -4.67 -32.58 6.01
C GLY A 101 -3.54 -31.86 5.28
N PHE A 102 -3.48 -30.53 5.33
CA PHE A 102 -2.37 -29.77 4.77
C PHE A 102 -1.19 -29.69 5.74
N THR A 103 0.03 -29.79 5.21
CA THR A 103 1.24 -29.63 6.00
C THR A 103 1.58 -28.15 6.18
N ARG A 104 2.41 -27.86 7.18
CA ARG A 104 2.98 -26.50 7.35
C ARG A 104 3.72 -26.04 6.09
N GLN A 105 4.36 -26.95 5.35
CA GLN A 105 5.03 -26.62 4.08
C GLN A 105 4.03 -26.26 2.97
N ASP A 106 2.86 -26.89 2.91
CA ASP A 106 1.81 -26.54 1.95
C ASP A 106 1.23 -25.14 2.23
N VAL A 107 1.03 -24.82 3.51
CA VAL A 107 0.56 -23.50 3.96
C VAL A 107 1.60 -22.43 3.69
N ILE A 108 2.87 -22.67 4.06
CA ILE A 108 3.97 -21.76 3.73
C ILE A 108 4.02 -21.59 2.22
N GLY A 109 3.97 -22.68 1.46
CA GLY A 109 3.95 -22.67 0.00
C GLY A 109 2.82 -21.84 -0.61
N HIS A 110 1.63 -21.78 0.01
CA HIS A 110 0.52 -20.92 -0.42
C HIS A 110 0.64 -19.47 0.06
N LEU A 111 1.27 -19.22 1.20
CA LEU A 111 1.50 -17.86 1.71
C LEU A 111 2.62 -17.17 0.94
N THR A 112 3.67 -17.93 0.63
CA THR A 112 4.82 -17.48 -0.18
C THR A 112 4.56 -17.63 -1.68
N GLY A 113 3.60 -18.49 -2.06
CA GLY A 113 3.20 -18.74 -3.44
C GLY A 113 1.89 -18.04 -3.79
N THR A 114 1.99 -17.00 -4.60
CA THR A 114 0.98 -16.61 -5.60
C THR A 114 -0.43 -16.19 -5.14
N HIS A 115 -0.72 -16.04 -3.84
CA HIS A 115 -2.05 -15.59 -3.37
C HIS A 115 -2.03 -14.50 -2.29
N HIS A 116 -1.14 -13.51 -2.39
CA HIS A 116 -1.52 -12.17 -1.93
C HIS A 116 -2.37 -11.56 -3.05
N GLU A 117 -3.60 -11.14 -2.75
CA GLU A 117 -4.44 -10.39 -3.68
C GLU A 117 -3.60 -9.23 -4.22
N PHE A 118 -3.26 -9.29 -5.50
CA PHE A 118 -2.44 -8.27 -6.14
C PHE A 118 -3.21 -6.96 -6.06
N ARG A 119 -2.69 -6.02 -5.28
CA ARG A 119 -3.29 -4.69 -5.11
C ARG A 119 -2.79 -3.71 -6.16
N GLY A 120 -1.52 -3.82 -6.53
CA GLY A 120 -0.90 -2.86 -7.44
C GLY A 120 0.61 -2.92 -7.48
N PHE A 121 1.23 -1.88 -8.05
CA PHE A 121 2.67 -1.72 -8.13
C PHE A 121 3.19 -0.65 -7.16
N ALA A 122 4.35 -0.91 -6.56
CA ALA A 122 5.10 0.06 -5.78
C ALA A 122 6.36 0.46 -6.56
N VAL A 123 6.34 1.63 -7.17
CA VAL A 123 7.44 2.17 -7.97
C VAL A 123 8.47 2.80 -7.04
N ILE A 124 9.67 2.24 -7.02
CA ILE A 124 10.80 2.74 -6.23
C ILE A 124 11.64 3.64 -7.09
N GLU A 125 11.66 4.93 -6.77
CA GLU A 125 12.45 5.93 -7.48
C GLU A 125 12.69 7.15 -6.57
N PRO A 126 13.95 7.50 -6.24
CA PRO A 126 14.25 8.64 -5.37
C PRO A 126 13.93 10.00 -5.99
N ASN A 127 14.00 10.16 -7.31
CA ASN A 127 13.66 11.42 -7.96
C ASN A 127 12.13 11.57 -8.05
N PRO A 128 11.50 12.57 -7.41
CA PRO A 128 10.05 12.69 -7.37
C PRO A 128 9.40 12.93 -8.74
N ALA A 129 10.09 13.63 -9.65
CA ALA A 129 9.58 13.90 -10.99
C ALA A 129 9.60 12.62 -11.84
N LEU A 130 10.73 11.90 -11.84
CA LEU A 130 10.83 10.61 -12.53
C LEU A 130 9.89 9.57 -11.90
N ARG A 131 9.77 9.54 -10.57
CA ARG A 131 8.84 8.65 -9.86
C ARG A 131 7.41 8.83 -10.35
N GLN A 132 6.95 10.07 -10.49
CA GLN A 132 5.61 10.35 -11.02
C GLN A 132 5.46 9.86 -12.47
N ILE A 133 6.45 10.10 -13.33
CA ILE A 133 6.45 9.61 -14.73
C ILE A 133 6.33 8.10 -14.79
N LEU A 134 7.16 7.38 -14.03
CA LEU A 134 7.13 5.92 -13.97
C LEU A 134 5.81 5.41 -13.42
N MET A 135 5.25 6.06 -12.39
CA MET A 135 3.94 5.69 -11.85
C MET A 135 2.83 5.82 -12.88
N ASP A 136 2.81 6.92 -13.63
CA ASP A 136 1.79 7.18 -14.64
C ASP A 136 1.91 6.19 -15.82
N GLU A 137 3.12 5.86 -16.27
CA GLU A 137 3.32 4.85 -17.33
C GLU A 137 2.90 3.45 -16.90
N VAL A 138 3.25 3.04 -15.67
CA VAL A 138 2.84 1.75 -15.12
C VAL A 138 1.31 1.70 -14.94
N ALA A 139 0.70 2.78 -14.42
CA ALA A 139 -0.74 2.85 -14.21
C ALA A 139 -1.50 2.79 -15.54
N GLU A 140 -1.06 3.53 -16.56
CA GLU A 140 -1.66 3.48 -17.90
C GLU A 140 -1.54 2.08 -18.51
N ALA A 141 -0.35 1.48 -18.46
CA ALA A 141 -0.10 0.20 -19.10
C ALA A 141 -0.84 -0.97 -18.44
N THR A 142 -0.99 -0.93 -17.11
CA THR A 142 -1.48 -2.07 -16.31
C THR A 142 -2.88 -1.86 -15.73
N GLN A 143 -3.42 -0.64 -15.79
CA GLN A 143 -4.68 -0.24 -15.15
C GLN A 143 -4.76 -0.56 -13.65
N ALA A 144 -3.63 -0.88 -13.02
CA ALA A 144 -3.53 -1.23 -11.61
C ALA A 144 -3.32 0.01 -10.74
N GLU A 145 -3.55 -0.15 -9.44
CA GLU A 145 -3.13 0.87 -8.47
C GLU A 145 -1.59 0.98 -8.48
N VAL A 146 -1.07 2.21 -8.50
CA VAL A 146 0.37 2.44 -8.45
C VAL A 146 0.70 3.45 -7.35
N ILE A 147 1.65 3.10 -6.50
CA ILE A 147 2.16 3.98 -5.44
C ILE A 147 3.64 4.26 -5.66
N GLY A 148 4.05 5.49 -5.34
CA GLY A 148 5.44 5.90 -5.37
C GLY A 148 6.11 5.65 -4.03
N VAL A 149 7.33 5.14 -4.06
CA VAL A 149 8.12 4.80 -2.88
C VAL A 149 9.50 5.43 -2.98
N ASP A 150 9.90 6.15 -1.94
CA ASP A 150 11.29 6.54 -1.79
C ASP A 150 12.12 5.39 -1.23
N ILE A 151 13.38 5.29 -1.66
CA ILE A 151 14.23 4.15 -1.31
C ILE A 151 14.52 4.11 0.20
N GLU A 152 14.52 5.27 0.87
CA GLU A 152 14.65 5.38 2.33
C GLU A 152 13.40 4.88 3.08
N ASP A 153 12.23 4.92 2.46
CA ASP A 153 10.95 4.59 3.10
C ASP A 153 10.55 3.11 2.98
N LEU A 154 11.39 2.30 2.32
CA LEU A 154 11.16 0.85 2.11
C LEU A 154 10.98 0.03 3.39
N ALA A 155 11.45 0.55 4.54
CA ALA A 155 11.34 -0.08 5.85
C ALA A 155 10.12 0.42 6.66
N ALA A 156 9.55 1.57 6.32
CA ALA A 156 8.57 2.27 7.16
C ALA A 156 7.10 1.92 6.85
N ASN A 157 6.82 1.30 5.69
CA ASN A 157 5.46 1.05 5.23
C ASN A 157 5.18 -0.43 4.92
N PRO A 158 4.05 -0.99 5.38
CA PRO A 158 3.62 -2.31 4.95
C PRO A 158 3.06 -2.25 3.51
N PHE A 159 3.89 -2.56 2.52
CA PHE A 159 3.53 -2.69 1.10
C PHE A 159 2.77 -3.98 0.78
N HIS A 160 1.93 -4.47 1.69
CA HIS A 160 1.21 -5.73 1.50
C HIS A 160 0.34 -5.68 0.24
N GLY A 161 0.50 -6.69 -0.61
CA GLY A 161 -0.25 -6.81 -1.87
C GLY A 161 0.36 -6.02 -3.04
N TYR A 162 1.37 -5.17 -2.82
CA TYR A 162 2.06 -4.47 -3.92
C TYR A 162 3.25 -5.30 -4.43
N ARG A 163 3.49 -5.24 -5.74
CA ARG A 163 4.72 -5.71 -6.37
C ARG A 163 5.67 -4.54 -6.56
N PHE A 164 6.91 -4.67 -6.06
CA PHE A 164 7.89 -3.62 -6.26
C PHE A 164 8.36 -3.60 -7.70
N THR A 165 8.58 -2.39 -8.20
CA THR A 165 9.23 -2.18 -9.49
C THR A 165 10.16 -0.98 -9.41
N ALA A 166 11.28 -1.04 -10.12
CA ALA A 166 12.30 0.00 -10.13
C ALA A 166 13.02 -0.02 -11.48
N MET A 167 13.66 1.08 -11.87
CA MET A 167 14.55 1.06 -13.05
C MET A 167 15.73 0.11 -12.82
N PHE A 168 16.21 -0.55 -13.88
CA PHE A 168 17.25 -1.58 -13.78
C PHE A 168 18.57 -1.09 -13.15
N ASP A 169 18.89 0.20 -13.29
CA ASP A 169 20.09 0.81 -12.73
C ASP A 169 20.01 1.02 -11.20
N GLU A 170 18.81 0.89 -10.62
CA GLU A 170 18.59 0.89 -9.17
C GLU A 170 18.83 -0.48 -8.52
N GLU A 171 18.96 -1.57 -9.30
CA GLU A 171 19.18 -2.94 -8.79
C GLU A 171 20.32 -3.03 -7.75
N PRO A 172 21.53 -2.46 -7.99
CA PRO A 172 22.62 -2.53 -7.03
C PRO A 172 22.34 -1.77 -5.72
N LYS A 173 21.51 -0.71 -5.77
CA LYS A 173 21.19 0.14 -4.60
C LYS A 173 20.08 -0.49 -3.75
N LEU A 174 19.21 -1.29 -4.39
CA LEU A 174 18.12 -2.02 -3.75
C LEU A 174 18.56 -3.36 -3.15
N ALA A 175 19.72 -3.87 -3.58
CA ALA A 175 20.33 -5.06 -3.01
C ALA A 175 20.44 -4.94 -1.48
N GLY A 176 19.82 -5.88 -0.76
CA GLY A 176 19.80 -5.91 0.70
C GLY A 176 18.79 -4.98 1.39
N LYS A 177 18.19 -4.01 0.68
CA LYS A 177 17.11 -3.15 1.25
C LYS A 177 15.72 -3.78 1.15
N LEU A 178 15.51 -4.62 0.15
CA LEU A 178 14.22 -5.28 -0.09
C LEU A 178 14.01 -6.54 0.77
N GLY A 179 15.05 -7.09 1.39
CA GLY A 179 14.95 -8.36 2.12
C GLY A 179 14.61 -9.50 1.18
N GLU A 180 13.58 -10.29 1.51
CA GLU A 180 13.07 -11.38 0.67
C GLU A 180 12.03 -10.91 -0.39
N ARG A 181 11.71 -9.62 -0.44
CA ARG A 181 10.69 -9.07 -1.35
C ARG A 181 11.24 -8.98 -2.77
N GLU A 182 10.53 -9.55 -3.73
CA GLU A 182 10.87 -9.45 -5.15
C GLU A 182 10.63 -8.04 -5.71
N CYS A 183 11.48 -7.63 -6.65
CA CYS A 183 11.35 -6.39 -7.41
C CYS A 183 11.48 -6.67 -8.91
N VAL A 184 10.59 -6.10 -9.70
CA VAL A 184 10.63 -6.16 -11.16
C VAL A 184 11.45 -4.99 -11.68
N PHE A 185 12.60 -5.29 -12.29
CA PHE A 185 13.51 -4.28 -12.84
C PHE A 185 13.12 -3.89 -14.27
N LEU A 186 12.82 -2.60 -14.44
CA LEU A 186 12.33 -2.00 -15.67
C LEU A 186 13.49 -1.55 -16.54
N LYS A 187 13.41 -1.89 -17.83
CA LYS A 187 14.40 -1.46 -18.82
C LYS A 187 14.00 -0.09 -19.36
N PRO A 188 14.96 0.83 -19.57
CA PRO A 188 14.68 2.11 -20.17
C PRO A 188 14.34 1.93 -21.64
N ASN A 189 13.43 2.76 -22.13
CA ASN A 189 13.15 2.86 -23.54
C ASN A 189 14.35 3.49 -24.26
N SER A 190 14.66 2.96 -25.44
CA SER A 190 15.75 3.51 -26.25
C SER A 190 15.20 4.58 -27.19
N VAL A 191 16.05 5.54 -27.54
CA VAL A 191 15.76 6.55 -28.57
C VAL A 191 15.34 5.92 -29.89
N ALA A 192 16.05 4.87 -30.30
CA ALA A 192 15.80 4.19 -31.56
C ALA A 192 14.38 3.61 -31.59
N ASN A 193 13.92 3.04 -30.47
CA ASN A 193 12.57 2.52 -30.33
C ASN A 193 11.54 3.64 -30.26
N ALA A 194 11.79 4.69 -29.47
CA ALA A 194 10.88 5.82 -29.34
C ALA A 194 10.67 6.58 -30.67
N MET A 195 11.68 6.57 -31.54
CA MET A 195 11.64 7.18 -32.87
C MET A 195 11.21 6.20 -33.97
N ALA A 196 11.05 4.91 -33.67
CA ALA A 196 10.70 3.90 -34.67
C ALA A 196 9.31 4.18 -35.27
N GLY A 197 9.22 4.21 -36.61
CA GLY A 197 7.97 4.46 -37.31
C GLY A 197 7.48 5.91 -37.27
N ARG A 198 8.26 6.86 -36.74
CA ARG A 198 7.93 8.29 -36.72
C ARG A 198 8.60 9.03 -37.88
N ASP A 199 7.84 9.90 -38.54
CA ASP A 199 8.38 10.77 -39.57
C ASP A 199 9.36 11.79 -38.98
N ARG A 200 10.49 11.96 -39.67
CA ARG A 200 11.52 12.92 -39.30
C ARG A 200 10.94 14.34 -39.43
N PRO A 201 11.12 15.22 -38.42
CA PRO A 201 10.69 16.61 -38.52
C PRO A 201 11.35 17.32 -39.69
N ASP A 202 10.64 18.25 -40.33
CA ASP A 202 11.23 19.12 -41.35
C ASP A 202 12.18 20.14 -40.68
N VAL A 203 13.17 20.63 -41.42
CA VAL A 203 14.21 21.55 -40.94
C VAL A 203 13.61 22.88 -40.47
N SER A 204 12.42 23.26 -40.94
CA SER A 204 11.72 24.49 -40.53
C SER A 204 10.78 24.33 -39.33
N GLU A 205 10.60 23.12 -38.81
CA GLU A 205 9.65 22.86 -37.71
C GLU A 205 10.25 23.18 -36.34
N VAL A 206 9.56 24.01 -35.56
CA VAL A 206 9.89 24.22 -34.14
C VAL A 206 9.31 23.07 -33.32
N ILE A 207 10.15 22.45 -32.50
CA ILE A 207 9.79 21.34 -31.61
C ILE A 207 9.96 21.80 -30.16
N ALA A 208 8.93 21.65 -29.35
CA ALA A 208 9.04 21.85 -27.91
C ALA A 208 9.33 20.52 -27.20
N ALA A 209 10.31 20.49 -26.30
CA ALA A 209 10.49 19.42 -25.32
C ALA A 209 10.07 19.95 -23.94
N VAL A 210 9.14 19.27 -23.28
CA VAL A 210 8.52 19.74 -22.03
C VAL A 210 8.50 18.62 -21.01
N SER A 211 8.92 18.91 -19.77
CA SER A 211 8.91 17.93 -18.69
C SER A 211 9.03 18.60 -17.32
N GLY A 212 8.54 17.93 -16.27
CA GLY A 212 8.90 18.24 -14.89
C GLY A 212 10.24 17.67 -14.45
N TRP A 213 10.86 16.81 -15.26
CA TRP A 213 12.15 16.19 -15.00
C TRP A 213 13.24 16.77 -15.91
N ASP A 214 14.22 17.46 -15.33
CA ASP A 214 15.24 18.17 -16.12
C ASP A 214 16.15 17.25 -16.96
N ASP A 215 16.41 16.02 -16.51
CA ASP A 215 17.22 15.08 -17.30
C ASP A 215 16.47 14.62 -18.55
N PHE A 216 15.13 14.54 -18.51
CA PHE A 216 14.32 14.29 -19.70
C PHE A 216 14.55 15.39 -20.74
N LEU A 217 14.54 16.67 -20.34
CA LEU A 217 14.77 17.78 -21.27
C LEU A 217 16.15 17.70 -21.91
N THR A 218 17.16 17.31 -21.12
CA THR A 218 18.52 17.09 -21.61
C THR A 218 18.55 15.94 -22.63
N LEU A 219 17.94 14.81 -22.32
CA LEU A 219 17.88 13.64 -23.20
C LEU A 219 17.10 13.93 -24.48
N ALA A 220 15.91 14.51 -24.38
CA ALA A 220 15.07 14.88 -25.51
C ALA A 220 15.82 15.80 -26.48
N ARG A 221 16.52 16.82 -25.97
CA ARG A 221 17.33 17.71 -26.79
C ARG A 221 18.47 16.97 -27.50
N LEU A 222 19.21 16.11 -26.79
CA LEU A 222 20.28 15.30 -27.38
C LEU A 222 19.76 14.40 -28.51
N PHE A 223 18.60 13.78 -28.29
CA PHE A 223 18.01 12.86 -29.27
C PHE A 223 17.47 13.57 -30.50
N LEU A 224 16.86 14.75 -30.33
CA LEU A 224 16.41 15.57 -31.45
C LEU A 224 17.58 16.06 -32.30
N ILE A 225 18.67 16.49 -31.67
CA ILE A 225 19.90 16.88 -32.39
C ILE A 225 20.49 15.67 -33.14
N ALA A 226 20.53 14.48 -32.52
CA ALA A 226 20.97 13.25 -33.18
C ALA A 226 20.04 12.86 -34.35
N ALA A 227 18.74 13.16 -34.24
CA ALA A 227 17.76 13.08 -35.31
C ALA A 227 17.88 14.24 -36.33
N LYS A 228 18.96 15.02 -36.31
CA LYS A 228 19.27 16.16 -37.20
C LYS A 228 18.21 17.28 -37.16
N VAL A 229 17.53 17.46 -36.04
CA VAL A 229 16.76 18.67 -35.78
C VAL A 229 17.75 19.79 -35.44
N ASP A 230 17.52 20.99 -35.99
CA ASP A 230 18.35 22.16 -35.67
C ASP A 230 18.23 22.49 -34.17
N ALA A 231 19.35 22.73 -33.51
CA ALA A 231 19.37 23.05 -32.09
C ALA A 231 18.61 24.36 -31.77
N ASP A 232 18.56 25.30 -32.71
CA ASP A 232 17.84 26.57 -32.58
C ASP A 232 16.31 26.40 -32.80
N ALA A 233 15.90 25.30 -33.41
CA ALA A 233 14.49 24.94 -33.58
C ALA A 233 13.92 24.14 -32.39
N ILE A 234 14.74 23.80 -31.39
CA ILE A 234 14.32 23.05 -30.19
C ILE A 234 14.09 24.00 -29.03
N VAL A 235 12.86 24.03 -28.52
CA VAL A 235 12.47 24.78 -27.33
C VAL A 235 12.36 23.82 -26.15
N THR A 236 13.28 23.86 -25.18
CA THR A 236 13.15 23.10 -23.93
C THR A 236 12.45 23.95 -22.87
N CYS A 237 11.46 23.39 -22.16
CA CYS A 237 10.71 24.06 -21.10
C CYS A 237 10.48 23.13 -19.91
N SER A 238 10.81 23.60 -18.71
CA SER A 238 10.43 22.89 -17.48
C SER A 238 8.99 23.26 -17.08
N THR A 239 8.20 22.28 -16.64
CA THR A 239 6.82 22.54 -16.15
C THR A 239 6.81 23.36 -14.85
N GLY A 240 7.96 23.49 -14.17
CA GLY A 240 8.13 24.39 -13.03
C GLY A 240 8.16 25.88 -13.40
N GLU A 241 8.37 26.22 -14.67
CA GLU A 241 8.41 27.62 -15.13
C GLU A 241 7.00 28.17 -15.41
N PRO A 242 6.53 29.23 -14.74
CA PRO A 242 5.13 29.67 -14.85
C PRO A 242 4.64 30.01 -16.27
N ASP A 243 5.54 30.39 -17.18
CA ASP A 243 5.20 30.75 -18.56
C ASP A 243 5.45 29.63 -19.58
N TRP A 244 5.80 28.40 -19.14
CA TRP A 244 6.00 27.24 -20.02
C TRP A 244 4.84 27.02 -21.02
N PRO A 245 3.54 27.17 -20.67
CA PRO A 245 2.46 26.95 -21.62
C PRO A 245 2.46 27.96 -22.77
N ARG A 246 2.99 29.17 -22.54
CA ARG A 246 3.14 30.20 -23.57
C ARG A 246 4.33 29.90 -24.48
N ARG A 247 5.41 29.36 -23.92
CA ARG A 247 6.66 29.06 -24.64
C ARG A 247 6.51 27.93 -25.66
N ILE A 248 5.58 27.00 -25.42
CA ILE A 248 5.32 25.87 -26.34
C ILE A 248 4.35 26.22 -27.48
N LYS A 249 3.66 27.37 -27.43
CA LYS A 249 2.68 27.77 -28.46
C LYS A 249 3.25 27.81 -29.88
N PRO A 250 4.46 28.32 -30.14
CA PRO A 250 5.03 28.35 -31.48
C PRO A 250 5.42 26.97 -32.03
N ALA A 251 5.46 25.94 -31.17
CA ALA A 251 5.89 24.62 -31.58
C ALA A 251 4.82 23.93 -32.41
N SER A 252 5.26 23.35 -33.52
CA SER A 252 4.47 22.49 -34.40
C SER A 252 4.32 21.07 -33.82
N ARG A 253 5.26 20.64 -32.99
CA ARG A 253 5.28 19.37 -32.28
C ARG A 253 5.74 19.58 -30.83
N ILE A 254 5.14 18.86 -29.90
CA ILE A 254 5.48 18.87 -28.48
C ILE A 254 5.90 17.46 -28.09
N ILE A 255 7.08 17.30 -27.52
CA ILE A 255 7.60 16.03 -26.98
C ILE A 255 7.65 16.16 -25.47
N CYS A 256 7.04 15.20 -24.78
CA CYS A 256 6.98 15.23 -23.33
C CYS A 256 6.87 13.81 -22.76
N ASP A 257 7.11 13.68 -21.46
CA ASP A 257 6.74 12.50 -20.70
C ASP A 257 5.21 12.40 -20.53
N ILE A 258 4.74 11.23 -20.06
CA ILE A 258 3.31 10.97 -19.87
C ILE A 258 2.66 11.92 -18.85
N SER A 259 3.33 12.23 -17.74
CA SER A 259 2.78 13.10 -16.70
C SER A 259 2.55 14.51 -17.23
N THR A 260 3.50 15.00 -18.03
CA THR A 260 3.42 16.30 -18.69
C THR A 260 2.37 16.31 -19.79
N ALA A 261 2.18 15.19 -20.51
CA ALA A 261 1.10 15.06 -21.50
C ALA A 261 -0.27 15.23 -20.84
N GLN A 262 -0.48 14.64 -19.66
CA GLN A 262 -1.70 14.81 -18.88
C GLN A 262 -1.92 16.27 -18.44
N LEU A 263 -0.85 17.02 -18.14
CA LEU A 263 -0.94 18.45 -17.81
C LEU A 263 -1.30 19.32 -19.03
N ILE A 264 -0.81 18.96 -20.22
CA ILE A 264 -1.13 19.68 -21.46
C ILE A 264 -2.57 19.39 -21.89
N GLY A 265 -3.04 18.16 -21.72
CA GLY A 265 -4.36 17.69 -22.14
C GLY A 265 -4.40 17.31 -23.63
N ASP A 266 -5.61 17.30 -24.20
CA ASP A 266 -5.83 16.94 -25.61
C ASP A 266 -5.26 18.01 -26.55
N ASP A 267 -4.04 17.78 -27.02
CA ASP A 267 -3.37 18.57 -28.05
C ASP A 267 -2.71 17.62 -29.07
N GLU A 268 -3.15 17.68 -30.33
CA GLU A 268 -2.70 16.79 -31.40
C GLU A 268 -1.20 16.89 -31.70
N ARG A 269 -0.54 17.95 -31.22
CA ARG A 269 0.91 18.15 -31.37
C ARG A 269 1.72 17.33 -30.37
N VAL A 270 1.07 16.83 -29.31
CA VAL A 270 1.72 16.09 -28.22
C VAL A 270 2.15 14.71 -28.69
N ASN A 271 3.42 14.43 -28.48
CA ASN A 271 4.10 13.20 -28.77
C ASN A 271 4.72 12.69 -27.48
N VAL A 272 4.05 11.74 -26.84
CA VAL A 272 4.54 11.15 -25.59
C VAL A 272 5.78 10.31 -25.88
N PHE A 273 6.79 10.49 -25.03
CA PHE A 273 7.95 9.64 -24.94
C PHE A 273 7.84 8.83 -23.64
N HIS A 274 7.68 7.51 -23.79
CA HIS A 274 7.68 6.60 -22.65
C HIS A 274 9.12 6.30 -22.22
N VAL A 275 9.40 6.49 -20.93
CA VAL A 275 10.67 6.18 -20.27
C VAL A 275 10.85 4.67 -20.12
N ILE A 276 9.77 3.91 -19.90
CA ILE A 276 9.81 2.47 -19.73
C ILE A 276 9.73 1.78 -21.10
N ALA A 277 10.58 0.79 -21.33
CA ALA A 277 10.51 -0.01 -22.55
C ALA A 277 9.22 -0.85 -22.60
N GLU A 278 8.61 -0.95 -23.78
CA GLU A 278 7.38 -1.74 -24.00
C GLU A 278 7.52 -3.20 -23.54
N SER A 279 8.70 -3.80 -23.63
CA SER A 279 8.94 -5.15 -23.10
C SER A 279 8.70 -5.23 -21.59
N SER A 280 9.15 -4.23 -20.84
CA SER A 280 8.95 -4.19 -19.38
C SER A 280 7.50 -3.89 -19.03
N LEU A 281 6.81 -3.03 -19.79
CA LEU A 281 5.37 -2.80 -19.61
C LEU A 281 4.56 -4.08 -19.85
N ASN A 282 4.93 -4.90 -20.84
CA ASN A 282 4.30 -6.19 -21.08
C ASN A 282 4.52 -7.18 -19.92
N ASP A 283 5.72 -7.22 -19.34
CA ASP A 283 5.99 -8.06 -18.16
C ASP A 283 5.09 -7.63 -16.98
N LEU A 284 4.90 -6.31 -16.78
CA LEU A 284 4.00 -5.81 -15.74
C LEU A 284 2.52 -6.13 -16.01
N ARG A 285 2.05 -6.08 -17.26
CA ARG A 285 0.67 -6.48 -17.63
C ARG A 285 0.41 -7.94 -17.26
N GLN A 286 1.34 -8.83 -17.58
CA GLN A 286 1.24 -10.25 -17.22
C GLN A 286 1.14 -10.44 -15.70
N ILE A 287 1.90 -9.67 -14.91
CA ILE A 287 1.84 -9.71 -13.45
C ILE A 287 0.49 -9.19 -12.93
N ALA A 288 -0.07 -8.16 -13.56
CA ALA A 288 -1.37 -7.61 -13.22
C ALA A 288 -2.56 -8.50 -13.65
N GLY A 289 -2.29 -9.55 -14.44
CA GLY A 289 -3.33 -10.45 -14.96
C GLY A 289 -4.05 -9.92 -16.20
N LEU A 290 -3.40 -9.04 -16.97
CA LEU A 290 -3.86 -8.49 -18.26
C LEU A 290 -3.18 -9.15 -19.46
#